data_AF-A0A3B5ZX42-F1
#
_entry.id   AF-A0A3B5ZX42-F1
#
_cell.length_a   1.000
_cell.length_b   1.000
_cell.length_c   1.000
_cell.angle_alpha   90.00
_cell.angle_beta   90.00
_cell.angle_gamma   90.00
#
_symmetry.space_group_name_H-M   'P 1'
#
loop_
_entity.id
_entity.type
_entity.pdbx_description
1 polymer ?
#
loop_
_entity_poly.entity_id
_entity_poly.type
_entity_poly.pdbx_seq_one_letter_code
_entity_poly.pdbx_strand_id
1 'polypeptide(L)'
;MPTPRNRKVPAPAPPRRRPPRLEYRAKDGAWYGARMALQGDSLRVMFEEFREEFDEWHDPNTADLASPGDVTALRTRFRPASPPLEDARCGDLRRGQLLCVLRAMSNGERKYYDAILDSVKRAAHVTVGGEERCACRFTVRWTDGPLRGGLDEVGVDEVCCVRDSPVNDPVLSEFLDRVTRSFGFGDGEENAKAVQDSPVQEPRLNEFLDRVTKSFGYCNGEEKPKAAPQGTGATLPPGGEQSATAAPQATGATSLCGGEGETAFIIID
;
A
#
# COMPACT_ATOMS: atom_id res chain seq x y z
N MET A 1 50.41 -9.23 37.84
CA MET A 1 48.94 -9.12 37.83
C MET A 1 48.51 -8.36 36.58
N PRO A 2 47.65 -8.91 35.71
CA PRO A 2 47.12 -8.16 34.56
C PRO A 2 46.02 -7.20 35.02
N THR A 3 46.05 -5.96 34.53
CA THR A 3 45.03 -4.94 34.82
C THR A 3 43.70 -5.26 34.13
N PRO A 4 42.56 -4.90 34.74
CA PRO A 4 41.24 -5.18 34.18
C PRO A 4 40.98 -4.29 32.97
N ARG A 5 40.67 -4.92 31.82
CA ARG A 5 40.21 -4.23 30.62
C ARG A 5 38.82 -3.63 30.88
N ASN A 6 38.72 -2.31 30.85
CA ASN A 6 37.44 -1.60 30.84
C ASN A 6 36.59 -2.07 29.66
N ARG A 7 35.45 -2.72 29.94
CA ARG A 7 34.44 -3.02 28.94
C ARG A 7 33.81 -1.70 28.50
N LYS A 8 34.07 -1.30 27.26
CA LYS A 8 33.40 -0.17 26.62
C LYS A 8 31.91 -0.52 26.49
N VAL A 9 31.06 0.16 27.26
CA VAL A 9 29.60 0.02 27.15
C VAL A 9 29.20 0.46 25.74
N PRO A 10 28.48 -0.37 24.96
CA PRO A 10 27.97 0.03 23.66
C PRO A 10 27.09 1.28 23.84
N ALA A 11 27.27 2.27 22.97
CA ALA A 11 26.40 3.44 22.96
C ALA A 11 24.93 2.98 22.84
N PRO A 12 23.99 3.62 23.56
CA PRO A 12 22.58 3.31 23.42
C PRO A 12 22.18 3.48 21.95
N ALA A 13 21.49 2.47 21.41
CA ALA A 13 20.97 2.53 20.06
C ALA A 13 20.18 3.84 19.87
N PRO A 14 20.31 4.52 18.72
CA PRO A 14 19.55 5.73 18.46
C PRO A 14 18.06 5.45 18.71
N PRO A 15 17.31 6.41 19.29
CA PRO A 15 15.91 6.20 19.59
C PRO A 15 15.22 5.77 18.30
N ARG A 16 14.63 4.57 18.31
CA ARG A 16 13.82 4.08 17.20
C ARG A 16 12.76 5.14 16.93
N ARG A 17 12.82 5.78 15.76
CA ARG A 17 11.81 6.76 15.34
C ARG A 17 10.46 6.09 15.51
N ARG A 18 9.51 6.79 16.15
CA ARG A 18 8.16 6.25 16.31
C ARG A 18 7.63 5.99 14.89
N PRO A 19 7.07 4.80 14.62
CA PRO A 19 6.51 4.54 13.29
C PRO A 19 5.43 5.59 13.00
N PRO A 20 5.31 6.03 11.73
CA PRO A 20 4.27 6.95 11.33
C PRO A 20 2.91 6.39 11.75
N ARG A 21 2.03 7.26 12.22
CA ARG A 21 0.64 6.86 12.55
C ARG A 21 -0.25 6.88 11.31
N LEU A 22 0.15 7.65 10.31
CA LEU A 22 -0.61 8.00 9.13
C LEU A 22 0.29 7.95 7.90
N GLU A 23 -0.28 7.48 6.80
CA GLU A 23 0.32 7.56 5.46
C GLU A 23 -0.50 8.51 4.60
N TYR A 24 0.23 9.27 3.77
CA TYR A 24 -0.34 10.18 2.79
C TYR A 24 0.18 9.86 1.39
N ARG A 25 -0.72 9.83 0.41
CA ARG A 25 -0.38 9.65 -0.99
C ARG A 25 -0.08 11.01 -1.62
N ALA A 26 1.18 11.26 -1.96
CA ALA A 26 1.61 12.53 -2.56
C ALA A 26 1.20 12.64 -4.03
N LYS A 27 1.48 13.80 -4.65
CA LYS A 27 1.13 14.07 -6.06
C LYS A 27 1.83 13.14 -7.06
N ASP A 28 2.96 12.55 -6.67
CA ASP A 28 3.69 11.55 -7.47
C ASP A 28 3.08 10.14 -7.40
N GLY A 29 1.98 9.98 -6.66
CA GLY A 29 1.27 8.72 -6.46
C GLY A 29 1.88 7.80 -5.40
N ALA A 30 3.04 8.14 -4.83
CA ALA A 30 3.66 7.32 -3.80
C ALA A 30 3.10 7.62 -2.41
N TRP A 31 3.14 6.60 -1.54
CA TRP A 31 2.75 6.69 -0.14
C TRP A 31 3.95 7.04 0.75
N TYR A 32 3.75 7.97 1.65
CA TYR A 32 4.75 8.46 2.60
C TYR A 32 4.19 8.52 4.01
N GLY A 33 5.04 8.26 5.01
CA GLY A 33 4.70 8.56 6.40
C GLY A 33 4.52 10.07 6.58
N ALA A 34 3.39 10.47 7.17
CA ALA A 34 3.02 11.87 7.28
C ALA A 34 2.38 12.24 8.62
N ARG A 35 2.40 13.54 8.90
CA ARG A 35 1.66 14.21 9.99
C ARG A 35 0.85 15.34 9.39
N MET A 36 -0.21 15.74 10.08
CA MET A 36 -1.07 16.82 9.64
C MET A 36 -1.19 17.88 10.73
N ALA A 37 -1.38 19.12 10.30
CA ALA A 37 -1.76 20.23 11.15
C ALA A 37 -2.68 21.17 10.39
N LEU A 38 -3.63 21.76 11.10
CA LEU A 38 -4.36 22.93 10.61
C LEU A 38 -3.52 24.17 10.90
N GLN A 39 -3.28 24.98 9.87
CA GLN A 39 -2.64 26.29 10.00
C GLN A 39 -3.54 27.34 9.35
N GLY A 40 -4.22 28.11 10.20
CA GLY A 40 -5.33 28.95 9.76
C GLY A 40 -6.50 28.07 9.28
N ASP A 41 -6.83 28.18 8.00
CA ASP A 41 -7.86 27.39 7.34
C ASP A 41 -7.31 26.29 6.43
N SER A 42 -5.99 26.25 6.25
CA SER A 42 -5.33 25.30 5.36
C SER A 42 -4.85 24.07 6.10
N LEU A 43 -4.95 22.92 5.44
CA LEU A 43 -4.38 21.66 5.93
C LEU A 43 -2.94 21.55 5.44
N ARG A 44 -2.00 21.51 6.38
CA ARG A 44 -0.59 21.23 6.11
C ARG A 44 -0.32 19.75 6.34
N VAL A 45 0.24 19.09 5.32
CA VAL A 45 0.73 17.71 5.39
C VAL A 45 2.26 17.74 5.43
N MET A 46 2.82 17.30 6.56
CA MET A 46 4.26 17.24 6.81
C MET A 46 4.75 15.81 6.62
N PHE A 47 5.74 15.61 5.76
CA PHE A 47 6.31 14.30 5.53
C PHE A 47 7.37 13.97 6.60
N GLU A 48 7.31 12.80 7.23
CA GLU A 48 8.17 12.48 8.39
C GLU A 48 9.67 12.35 8.06
N GLU A 49 9.99 12.10 6.80
CA GLU A 49 11.36 11.86 6.32
C GLU A 49 11.92 13.03 5.49
N PHE A 50 11.12 14.07 5.26
CA PHE A 50 11.49 15.19 4.40
C PHE A 50 11.46 16.51 5.16
N ARG A 51 12.12 17.50 4.60
CA ARG A 51 12.12 18.88 5.11
C ARG A 51 10.80 19.57 4.77
N GLU A 52 10.50 20.63 5.51
CA GLU A 52 9.26 21.41 5.35
C GLU A 52 9.06 22.00 3.94
N GLU A 53 10.12 22.16 3.17
CA GLU A 53 10.07 22.60 1.77
C GLU A 53 9.32 21.61 0.85
N PHE A 54 9.15 20.37 1.30
CA PHE A 54 8.39 19.34 0.59
C PHE A 54 6.95 19.22 1.08
N ASP A 55 6.55 19.94 2.13
CA ASP A 55 5.21 19.82 2.70
C ASP A 55 4.13 20.17 1.67
N GLU A 56 3.04 19.40 1.68
CA GLU A 56 1.88 19.68 0.85
C GLU A 56 0.83 20.49 1.62
N TRP A 57 0.25 21.47 0.94
CA TRP A 57 -0.78 22.35 1.49
C TRP A 57 -2.09 22.16 0.72
N HIS A 58 -3.20 22.09 1.45
CA HIS A 58 -4.54 22.10 0.89
C HIS A 58 -5.30 23.29 1.44
N ASP A 59 -5.65 24.23 0.57
CA ASP A 59 -6.44 25.40 0.92
C ASP A 59 -7.91 25.11 0.64
N PRO A 60 -8.85 25.54 1.50
CA PRO A 60 -10.26 25.18 1.34
C PRO A 60 -10.94 25.83 0.11
N ASN A 61 -10.31 26.84 -0.49
CA ASN A 61 -10.88 27.64 -1.59
C ASN A 61 -10.23 27.34 -2.95
N THR A 62 -9.45 26.27 -3.06
CA THR A 62 -8.80 25.89 -4.33
C THR A 62 -9.72 25.04 -5.21
N ALA A 63 -9.41 25.01 -6.51
CA ALA A 63 -10.21 24.28 -7.50
C ALA A 63 -10.23 22.76 -7.27
N ASP A 64 -9.21 22.21 -6.61
CA ASP A 64 -9.09 20.80 -6.22
C ASP A 64 -9.90 20.45 -4.96
N LEU A 65 -10.70 21.38 -4.44
CA LEU A 65 -11.68 21.18 -3.36
C LEU A 65 -13.01 21.87 -3.66
N ALA A 66 -13.33 22.05 -4.95
CA ALA A 66 -14.53 22.77 -5.40
C ALA A 66 -15.82 21.92 -5.36
N SER A 67 -15.71 20.61 -5.15
CA SER A 67 -16.87 19.71 -5.10
C SER A 67 -16.78 18.69 -3.97
N PRO A 68 -17.93 18.09 -3.56
CA PRO A 68 -17.94 16.97 -2.62
C PRO A 68 -17.13 15.75 -3.12
N GLY A 69 -17.02 15.58 -4.44
CA GLY A 69 -16.18 14.54 -5.06
C GLY A 69 -14.70 14.78 -4.79
N ASP A 70 -14.27 16.04 -4.82
CA ASP A 70 -12.88 16.42 -4.56
C ASP A 70 -12.50 16.27 -3.09
N VAL A 71 -13.41 16.61 -2.17
CA VAL A 71 -13.26 16.32 -0.73
C VAL A 71 -13.08 14.81 -0.49
N THR A 72 -13.87 14.00 -1.20
CA THR A 72 -13.74 12.54 -1.14
C THR A 72 -12.40 12.08 -1.71
N ALA A 73 -11.97 12.65 -2.84
CA ALA A 73 -10.67 12.35 -3.44
C ALA A 73 -9.51 12.69 -2.48
N LEU A 74 -9.54 13.87 -1.85
CA LEU A 74 -8.55 14.23 -0.83
C LEU A 74 -8.56 13.25 0.36
N ARG A 75 -9.74 12.89 0.88
CA ARG A 75 -9.85 11.92 1.98
C ARG A 75 -9.20 10.58 1.63
N THR A 76 -9.33 10.11 0.39
CA THR A 76 -8.71 8.84 -0.06
C THR A 76 -7.18 8.89 -0.19
N ARG A 77 -6.56 10.07 -0.10
CA ARG A 77 -5.11 10.21 -0.03
C ARG A 77 -4.55 9.95 1.36
N PHE A 78 -5.39 9.69 2.36
CA PHE A 78 -4.97 9.38 3.72
C PHE A 78 -5.35 7.95 4.10
N ARG A 79 -4.44 7.24 4.76
CA ARG A 79 -4.73 5.94 5.38
C ARG A 79 -3.91 5.72 6.65
N PRO A 80 -4.33 4.82 7.54
CA PRO A 80 -3.49 4.40 8.66
C PRO A 80 -2.19 3.77 8.16
N ALA A 81 -1.11 3.92 8.92
CA ALA A 81 0.18 3.36 8.52
C ALA A 81 0.10 1.84 8.27
N SER A 82 0.70 1.43 7.15
CA SER A 82 0.73 0.07 6.66
C SER A 82 1.90 -0.65 7.32
N PRO A 83 1.67 -1.59 8.26
CA PRO A 83 2.77 -2.31 8.88
C PRO A 83 3.51 -3.16 7.84
N PRO A 84 4.85 -3.27 7.94
CA PRO A 84 5.62 -4.24 7.17
C PRO A 84 5.09 -5.66 7.39
N LEU A 85 5.14 -6.48 6.35
CA LEU A 85 4.80 -7.89 6.44
C LEU A 85 5.85 -8.60 7.29
N GLU A 86 5.41 -9.21 8.38
CA GLU A 86 6.28 -10.04 9.20
C GLU A 86 6.49 -11.41 8.56
N ASP A 87 7.70 -11.93 8.64
CA ASP A 87 8.10 -13.23 8.07
C ASP A 87 7.18 -14.37 8.51
N ALA A 88 6.84 -14.43 9.80
CA ALA A 88 5.92 -15.42 10.37
C ALA A 88 4.48 -15.28 9.85
N ARG A 89 4.10 -14.08 9.38
CA ARG A 89 2.75 -13.73 8.94
C ARG A 89 2.59 -13.73 7.43
N CYS A 90 3.64 -14.08 6.68
CA CYS A 90 3.60 -14.15 5.23
C CYS A 90 2.52 -15.12 4.71
N GLY A 91 2.11 -16.10 5.53
CA GLY A 91 1.07 -17.06 5.21
C GLY A 91 -0.35 -16.50 5.22
N ASP A 92 -0.57 -15.36 5.88
CA ASP A 92 -1.88 -14.71 6.03
C ASP A 92 -2.36 -14.06 4.72
N LEU A 93 -1.43 -13.75 3.81
CA LEU A 93 -1.73 -13.03 2.58
C LEU A 93 -2.61 -13.84 1.61
N ARG A 94 -3.60 -13.16 1.03
CA ARG A 94 -4.57 -13.76 0.09
C ARG A 94 -4.53 -13.06 -1.27
N ARG A 95 -4.64 -13.83 -2.34
CA ARG A 95 -4.80 -13.29 -3.70
C ARG A 95 -5.96 -12.28 -3.70
N GLY A 96 -5.75 -11.14 -4.36
CA GLY A 96 -6.70 -10.04 -4.39
C GLY A 96 -6.50 -9.00 -3.28
N GLN A 97 -5.66 -9.27 -2.28
CA GLN A 97 -5.39 -8.33 -1.19
C GLN A 97 -4.62 -7.09 -1.67
N LEU A 98 -5.01 -5.92 -1.18
CA LEU A 98 -4.30 -4.66 -1.38
C LEU A 98 -3.05 -4.60 -0.50
N LEU A 99 -1.92 -4.36 -1.14
CA LEU A 99 -0.60 -4.25 -0.53
C LEU A 99 0.02 -2.91 -0.91
N CYS A 100 0.86 -2.42 -0.01
CA CYS A 100 1.72 -1.27 -0.24
C CYS A 100 3.13 -1.82 -0.46
N VAL A 101 3.68 -1.61 -1.65
CA VAL A 101 4.89 -2.31 -2.10
C VAL A 101 6.00 -1.31 -2.37
N LEU A 102 7.17 -1.60 -1.80
CA LEU A 102 8.38 -0.84 -2.02
C LEU A 102 8.89 -1.03 -3.45
N ARG A 103 9.30 0.06 -4.07
CA ARG A 103 9.93 0.07 -5.37
C ARG A 103 11.20 0.90 -5.35
N ALA A 104 12.28 0.30 -5.83
CA ALA A 104 13.50 1.02 -6.17
C ALA A 104 13.31 1.76 -7.51
N MET A 105 13.55 3.07 -7.47
CA MET A 105 13.51 3.97 -8.61
C MET A 105 14.90 4.07 -9.25
N SER A 106 14.97 4.51 -10.50
CA SER A 106 16.24 4.59 -11.26
C SER A 106 17.25 5.58 -10.67
N ASN A 107 16.78 6.58 -9.92
CA ASN A 107 17.59 7.55 -9.18
C ASN A 107 18.06 7.04 -7.81
N GLY A 108 17.79 5.77 -7.47
CA GLY A 108 18.13 5.19 -6.16
C GLY A 108 17.12 5.49 -5.06
N GLU A 109 16.09 6.30 -5.33
CA GLU A 109 15.00 6.53 -4.37
C GLU A 109 14.17 5.26 -4.17
N ARG A 110 13.58 5.17 -2.98
CA ARG A 110 12.70 4.08 -2.59
C ARG A 110 11.32 4.66 -2.33
N LYS A 111 10.34 4.21 -3.11
CA LYS A 111 8.96 4.71 -3.04
C LYS A 111 8.00 3.58 -2.85
N TYR A 112 6.89 3.85 -2.19
CA TYR A 112 5.86 2.88 -1.92
C TYR A 112 4.63 3.14 -2.78
N TYR A 113 4.13 2.11 -3.47
CA TYR A 113 2.93 2.21 -4.30
C TYR A 113 1.96 1.08 -4.01
N ASP A 114 0.69 1.29 -4.35
CA ASP A 114 -0.32 0.26 -4.18
C ASP A 114 -0.26 -0.80 -5.28
N ALA A 115 -0.39 -2.05 -4.86
CA ALA A 115 -0.49 -3.20 -5.73
C ALA A 115 -1.45 -4.24 -5.15
N ILE A 116 -2.06 -5.04 -6.03
CA ILE A 116 -2.89 -6.18 -5.65
C ILE A 116 -2.07 -7.45 -5.72
N LEU A 117 -2.14 -8.28 -4.68
CA LEU A 117 -1.50 -9.60 -4.69
C LEU A 117 -2.13 -10.50 -5.75
N ASP A 118 -1.33 -10.97 -6.70
CA ASP A 118 -1.76 -11.94 -7.72
C ASP A 118 -1.50 -13.38 -7.26
N SER A 119 -0.28 -13.70 -6.86
CA SER A 119 0.06 -15.06 -6.42
C SER A 119 1.24 -15.09 -5.44
N VAL A 120 1.41 -16.21 -4.74
CA VAL A 120 2.47 -16.41 -3.75
C VAL A 120 3.23 -17.69 -4.09
N LYS A 121 4.54 -17.56 -4.31
CA LYS A 121 5.48 -18.69 -4.40
C LYS A 121 6.04 -18.94 -3.01
N ARG A 122 5.51 -19.96 -2.34
CA ARG A 122 5.91 -20.31 -0.97
C ARG A 122 7.27 -21.00 -0.97
N ALA A 123 8.13 -20.62 -0.04
CA ALA A 123 9.41 -21.25 0.22
C ALA A 123 9.46 -21.75 1.68
N ALA A 124 10.37 -22.68 1.96
CA ALA A 124 10.62 -23.08 3.34
C ALA A 124 11.23 -21.92 4.13
N HIS A 125 10.68 -21.63 5.30
CA HIS A 125 11.24 -20.62 6.19
C HIS A 125 12.44 -21.19 6.94
N VAL A 126 13.43 -20.34 7.19
CA VAL A 126 14.65 -20.73 7.91
C VAL A 126 14.77 -19.91 9.19
N THR A 127 15.06 -20.57 10.31
CA THR A 127 15.31 -19.87 11.57
C THR A 127 16.80 -19.57 11.69
N VAL A 128 17.17 -18.30 11.74
CA VAL A 128 18.56 -17.84 11.88
C VAL A 128 18.67 -17.03 13.17
N GLY A 129 19.43 -17.53 14.14
CA GLY A 129 19.63 -16.82 15.41
C GLY A 129 18.37 -16.69 16.27
N GLY A 130 17.38 -17.57 16.07
CA GLY A 130 16.10 -17.53 16.79
C GLY A 130 15.01 -16.70 16.10
N GLU A 131 15.33 -16.03 15.00
CA GLU A 131 14.36 -15.28 14.18
C GLU A 131 14.03 -16.05 12.90
N GLU A 132 12.75 -16.12 12.56
CA GLU A 132 12.27 -16.73 11.32
C GLU A 132 12.56 -15.81 10.14
N ARG A 133 13.13 -16.37 9.06
CA ARG A 133 13.37 -15.67 7.80
C ARG A 133 12.53 -16.25 6.68
N CYS A 134 11.70 -15.42 6.09
CA CYS A 134 10.84 -15.75 4.97
C CYS A 134 11.58 -15.56 3.64
N ALA A 135 11.53 -16.59 2.80
CA ALA A 135 12.05 -16.56 1.42
C ALA A 135 10.93 -16.67 0.37
N CYS A 136 9.67 -16.51 0.78
CA CYS A 136 8.54 -16.49 -0.14
C CYS A 136 8.63 -15.32 -1.11
N ARG A 137 8.11 -15.52 -2.32
CA ARG A 137 8.01 -14.47 -3.34
C ARG A 137 6.56 -14.17 -3.65
N PHE A 138 6.24 -12.89 -3.76
CA PHE A 138 4.89 -12.40 -3.97
C PHE A 138 4.82 -11.77 -5.36
N THR A 139 4.00 -12.32 -6.24
CA THR A 139 3.70 -11.68 -7.52
C THR A 139 2.57 -10.70 -7.30
N VAL A 140 2.84 -9.42 -7.57
CA VAL A 140 1.89 -8.31 -7.38
C VAL A 140 1.57 -7.64 -8.70
N ARG A 141 0.40 -7.01 -8.78
CA ARG A 141 -0.03 -6.20 -9.91
C ARG A 141 -0.23 -4.77 -9.47
N TRP A 142 0.55 -3.85 -10.00
CA TRP A 142 0.50 -2.44 -9.62
C TRP A 142 -0.86 -1.83 -9.97
N THR A 143 -1.54 -1.24 -8.99
CA THR A 143 -2.80 -0.51 -9.23
C THR A 143 -2.55 0.96 -9.52
N ASP A 144 -1.36 1.44 -9.15
CA ASP A 144 -0.97 2.82 -9.25
C ASP A 144 0.52 2.99 -9.53
N GLY A 145 0.95 4.23 -9.77
CA GLY A 145 2.34 4.59 -9.97
C GLY A 145 2.83 4.28 -11.39
N PRO A 146 4.15 4.36 -11.61
CA PRO A 146 4.76 4.28 -12.95
C PRO A 146 4.58 2.93 -13.65
N LEU A 147 4.18 1.89 -12.91
CA LEU A 147 4.07 0.52 -13.41
C LEU A 147 2.63 0.00 -13.42
N ARG A 148 1.65 0.90 -13.28
CA ARG A 148 0.23 0.56 -13.23
C ARG A 148 -0.16 -0.46 -14.30
N GLY A 149 -0.77 -1.57 -13.87
CA GLY A 149 -1.18 -2.70 -14.70
C GLY A 149 -0.10 -3.77 -14.89
N GLY A 150 1.17 -3.45 -14.67
CA GLY A 150 2.29 -4.39 -14.75
C GLY A 150 2.32 -5.38 -13.59
N LEU A 151 3.01 -6.51 -13.80
CA LEU A 151 3.31 -7.50 -12.77
C LEU A 151 4.76 -7.36 -12.32
N ASP A 152 5.00 -7.64 -11.04
CA ASP A 152 6.34 -7.70 -10.48
C ASP A 152 6.43 -8.77 -9.39
N GLU A 153 7.64 -9.23 -9.09
CA GLU A 153 7.91 -10.21 -8.04
C GLU A 153 8.72 -9.58 -6.91
N VAL A 154 8.18 -9.59 -5.69
CA VAL A 154 8.76 -8.91 -4.53
C VAL A 154 8.98 -9.87 -3.36
N GLY A 155 9.91 -9.50 -2.48
CA GLY A 155 10.20 -10.17 -1.21
C GLY A 155 9.29 -9.75 -0.06
N VAL A 156 9.42 -10.42 1.09
CA VAL A 156 8.68 -10.10 2.32
C VAL A 156 9.01 -8.70 2.85
N ASP A 157 10.26 -8.28 2.71
CA ASP A 157 10.82 -7.01 3.18
C ASP A 157 10.37 -5.79 2.36
N GLU A 158 9.81 -6.05 1.18
CA GLU A 158 9.30 -5.03 0.26
C GLU A 158 7.78 -4.83 0.42
N VAL A 159 7.10 -5.63 1.23
CA VAL A 159 5.63 -5.63 1.34
C VAL A 159 5.18 -5.05 2.67
N CYS A 160 4.26 -4.10 2.60
CA CYS A 160 3.49 -3.59 3.73
C CYS A 160 2.00 -3.95 3.56
N CYS A 161 1.35 -4.36 4.65
CA CYS A 161 -0.08 -4.73 4.64
C CYS A 161 -0.95 -3.48 4.80
N VAL A 162 -1.75 -3.16 3.78
CA VAL A 162 -2.72 -2.06 3.87
C VAL A 162 -3.84 -2.44 4.83
N ARG A 163 -4.27 -1.47 5.66
CA ARG A 163 -5.39 -1.63 6.58
C ARG A 163 -6.62 -0.96 5.98
N ASP A 164 -7.69 -1.73 5.80
CA ASP A 164 -9.01 -1.23 5.35
C ASP A 164 -9.78 -0.57 6.50
N SER A 165 -9.13 0.34 7.23
CA SER A 165 -9.77 1.11 8.29
C SER A 165 -9.74 2.59 7.92
N PRO A 166 -10.88 3.30 8.01
CA PRO A 166 -10.91 4.73 7.70
C PRO A 166 -10.01 5.50 8.66
N VAL A 167 -9.36 6.55 8.15
CA VAL A 167 -8.65 7.49 9.00
C VAL A 167 -9.65 8.24 9.86
N ASN A 168 -9.49 8.12 11.18
CA ASN A 168 -10.22 8.90 12.17
C ASN A 168 -9.24 9.85 12.86
N ASP A 169 -8.93 10.96 12.18
CA ASP A 169 -8.05 12.00 12.68
C ASP A 169 -8.84 13.31 12.84
N PRO A 170 -8.88 13.92 14.05
CA PRO A 170 -9.66 15.13 14.30
C PRO A 170 -9.27 16.31 13.41
N VAL A 171 -7.99 16.45 13.05
CA VAL A 171 -7.48 17.55 12.22
C VAL A 171 -8.01 17.42 10.79
N LEU A 172 -7.96 16.20 10.25
CA LEU A 172 -8.49 15.92 8.92
C LEU A 172 -10.01 16.10 8.89
N SER A 173 -10.73 15.57 9.89
CA SER A 173 -12.19 15.71 9.97
C SER A 173 -12.59 17.18 10.04
N GLU A 174 -11.95 17.97 10.91
CA GLU A 174 -12.23 19.39 11.03
C GLU A 174 -11.99 20.15 9.72
N PHE A 175 -10.89 19.88 9.02
CA PHE A 175 -10.62 20.48 7.72
C PHE A 175 -11.69 20.12 6.69
N LEU A 176 -11.99 18.84 6.50
CA LEU A 176 -12.97 18.38 5.51
C LEU A 176 -14.37 18.92 5.81
N ASP A 177 -14.74 19.05 7.09
CA ASP A 177 -16.01 19.64 7.51
C ASP A 177 -16.08 21.14 7.20
N ARG A 178 -14.97 21.88 7.33
CA ARG A 178 -14.90 23.30 6.94
C ARG A 178 -15.12 23.47 5.44
N VAL A 179 -14.43 22.66 4.63
CA VAL A 179 -14.58 22.65 3.17
C VAL A 179 -16.01 22.25 2.78
N THR A 180 -16.56 21.21 3.41
CA THR A 180 -17.91 20.75 3.06
C THR A 180 -19.00 21.79 3.37
N ARG A 181 -18.82 22.57 4.44
CA ARG A 181 -19.72 23.67 4.78
C ARG A 181 -19.69 24.82 3.78
N SER A 182 -18.59 25.05 3.06
CA SER A 182 -18.52 26.13 2.06
C SER A 182 -19.43 25.85 0.86
N PHE A 183 -19.70 24.58 0.54
CA PHE A 183 -20.67 24.20 -0.49
C PHE A 183 -22.12 24.58 -0.15
N GLY A 184 -22.42 24.84 1.13
CA GLY A 184 -23.77 25.12 1.63
C GLY A 184 -24.14 26.61 1.73
N PHE A 185 -23.23 27.54 1.44
CA PHE A 185 -23.49 28.99 1.49
C PHE A 185 -23.59 29.59 0.09
N GLY A 186 -24.54 29.08 -0.67
CA GLY A 186 -25.00 29.70 -1.91
C GLY A 186 -26.52 29.73 -1.90
N ASP A 187 -27.11 30.70 -1.21
CA ASP A 187 -28.32 31.42 -1.63
C ASP A 187 -28.52 32.65 -0.72
N GLY A 188 -28.84 33.78 -1.35
CA GLY A 188 -28.67 35.12 -0.82
C GLY A 188 -29.56 35.54 0.35
N GLU A 189 -29.13 36.62 0.98
CA GLU A 189 -29.89 37.47 1.88
C GLU A 189 -31.04 38.15 1.11
N GLU A 190 -32.31 37.76 1.32
CA GLU A 190 -33.40 38.70 1.57
C GLU A 190 -34.71 38.05 2.07
N ASN A 191 -35.23 38.65 3.14
CA ASN A 191 -36.64 38.84 3.49
C ASN A 191 -37.40 37.82 4.39
N ALA A 192 -38.02 38.41 5.40
CA ALA A 192 -38.76 37.77 6.48
C ALA A 192 -40.11 37.19 6.02
N LYS A 193 -40.44 35.98 6.48
CA LYS A 193 -41.67 35.67 7.26
C LYS A 193 -41.75 34.18 7.60
N ALA A 194 -42.14 33.93 8.84
CA ALA A 194 -42.41 32.63 9.41
C ALA A 194 -43.46 31.82 8.63
N VAL A 195 -43.21 30.52 8.42
CA VAL A 195 -44.21 29.46 8.55
C VAL A 195 -43.51 28.22 9.12
N GLN A 196 -44.11 27.68 10.17
CA GLN A 196 -43.70 26.45 10.83
C GLN A 196 -44.06 25.21 10.00
N ASP A 197 -43.32 24.13 10.28
CA ASP A 197 -43.79 22.76 10.48
C ASP A 197 -43.20 21.69 9.54
N SER A 198 -42.85 20.59 10.19
CA SER A 198 -42.44 19.25 9.73
C SER A 198 -40.96 18.90 9.47
N PRO A 199 -40.51 17.70 9.93
CA PRO A 199 -39.11 17.31 10.01
C PRO A 199 -38.63 16.66 8.70
N VAL A 200 -37.54 17.19 8.14
CA VAL A 200 -36.83 16.53 7.04
C VAL A 200 -35.95 15.44 7.62
N GLN A 201 -36.31 14.20 7.33
CA GLN A 201 -35.46 13.03 7.57
C GLN A 201 -34.19 13.14 6.72
N GLU A 202 -33.02 13.07 7.35
CA GLU A 202 -31.78 12.65 6.70
C GLU A 202 -31.75 11.11 6.60
N PRO A 203 -31.83 10.56 5.39
CA PRO A 203 -31.08 9.34 5.13
C PRO A 203 -30.56 9.35 3.69
N ARG A 204 -29.42 10.01 3.41
CA ARG A 204 -28.79 9.92 2.06
C ARG A 204 -27.28 9.79 2.03
N LEU A 205 -26.58 9.99 3.14
CA LEU A 205 -25.14 9.73 3.20
C LEU A 205 -24.83 8.25 3.48
N ASN A 206 -25.57 7.63 4.40
CA ASN A 206 -25.34 6.24 4.76
C ASN A 206 -25.72 5.26 3.63
N GLU A 207 -26.78 5.55 2.89
CA GLU A 207 -27.21 4.72 1.76
C GLU A 207 -26.27 4.86 0.54
N PHE A 208 -25.66 6.03 0.36
CA PHE A 208 -24.66 6.25 -0.68
C PHE A 208 -23.33 5.53 -0.35
N LEU A 209 -22.88 5.61 0.91
CA LEU A 209 -21.69 4.88 1.38
C LEU A 209 -21.90 3.35 1.35
N ASP A 210 -23.10 2.85 1.62
CA ASP A 210 -23.45 1.42 1.48
C ASP A 210 -23.47 0.97 0.01
N ARG A 211 -23.84 1.86 -0.92
CA ARG A 211 -23.79 1.60 -2.38
C ARG A 211 -22.37 1.56 -2.93
N VAL A 212 -21.49 2.44 -2.44
CA VAL A 212 -20.08 2.47 -2.84
C VAL A 212 -19.32 1.25 -2.31
N THR A 213 -19.62 0.81 -1.08
CA THR A 213 -19.02 -0.40 -0.50
C THR A 213 -19.56 -1.70 -1.12
N LYS A 214 -20.85 -1.77 -1.50
CA LYS A 214 -21.39 -2.89 -2.28
C LYS A 214 -20.88 -2.97 -3.73
N SER A 215 -20.39 -1.87 -4.30
CA SER A 215 -19.81 -1.89 -5.65
C SER A 215 -18.45 -2.61 -5.69
N PHE A 216 -17.78 -2.82 -4.55
CA PHE A 216 -16.62 -3.70 -4.41
C PHE A 216 -17.07 -5.14 -4.08
N GLY A 217 -18.02 -5.65 -4.86
CA GLY A 217 -18.60 -6.96 -4.73
C GLY A 217 -17.56 -8.08 -4.85
N TYR A 218 -17.27 -8.69 -3.70
CA TYR A 218 -16.76 -10.04 -3.55
C TYR A 218 -17.51 -11.01 -4.48
N CYS A 219 -16.82 -11.59 -5.46
CA CYS A 219 -17.27 -12.81 -6.11
C CYS A 219 -16.90 -14.00 -5.20
N ASN A 220 -17.75 -14.31 -4.22
CA ASN A 220 -17.78 -15.67 -3.66
C ASN A 220 -18.57 -16.55 -4.62
N GLY A 221 -17.93 -17.63 -5.08
CA GLY A 221 -18.58 -18.65 -5.89
C GLY A 221 -19.57 -19.47 -5.05
N GLU A 222 -20.74 -19.73 -5.62
CA GLU A 222 -21.56 -20.87 -5.23
C GLU A 222 -21.38 -21.96 -6.28
N GLU A 223 -20.59 -22.98 -5.91
CA GLU A 223 -20.65 -24.29 -6.53
C GLU A 223 -22.03 -24.90 -6.24
N LYS A 224 -22.79 -25.16 -7.31
CA LYS A 224 -24.01 -25.95 -7.24
C LYS A 224 -23.63 -27.43 -7.45
N PRO A 225 -24.04 -28.37 -6.57
CA PRO A 225 -23.75 -29.78 -6.77
C PRO A 225 -24.62 -30.29 -7.93
N LYS A 226 -23.99 -30.84 -8.97
CA LYS A 226 -24.70 -31.57 -10.03
C LYS A 226 -24.38 -33.06 -9.91
N ALA A 227 -25.47 -33.80 -9.80
CA ALA A 227 -25.56 -35.24 -9.59
C ALA A 227 -24.74 -36.09 -10.58
N ALA A 228 -24.31 -37.23 -10.08
CA ALA A 228 -23.76 -38.34 -10.85
C ALA A 228 -24.78 -38.88 -11.87
N PRO A 229 -24.28 -39.47 -12.97
CA PRO A 229 -24.88 -40.66 -13.53
C PRO A 229 -23.93 -41.86 -13.39
N GLN A 230 -24.53 -42.98 -12.97
CA GLN A 230 -23.93 -44.30 -12.91
C GLN A 230 -23.69 -44.86 -14.33
N GLY A 231 -22.53 -45.49 -14.52
CA GLY A 231 -22.39 -46.84 -15.05
C GLY A 231 -22.58 -47.11 -16.55
N THR A 232 -21.47 -47.47 -17.21
CA THR A 232 -21.22 -48.63 -18.13
C THR A 232 -20.03 -48.23 -19.02
N GLY A 233 -18.99 -48.99 -19.34
CA GLY A 233 -18.54 -50.34 -19.05
C GLY A 233 -17.34 -50.62 -19.96
N ALA A 234 -16.34 -51.33 -19.42
CA ALA A 234 -15.38 -52.22 -20.08
C ALA A 234 -14.24 -51.70 -21.02
N THR A 235 -13.05 -52.23 -20.70
CA THR A 235 -11.99 -52.76 -21.61
C THR A 235 -10.70 -51.93 -21.80
N LEU A 236 -9.61 -52.45 -21.23
CA LEU A 236 -8.18 -52.29 -21.56
C LEU A 236 -7.76 -53.43 -22.52
N PRO A 237 -6.49 -53.55 -22.99
CA PRO A 237 -5.49 -52.62 -23.60
C PRO A 237 -5.01 -53.28 -24.95
N PRO A 238 -3.76 -53.19 -25.52
CA PRO A 238 -2.50 -52.53 -25.10
C PRO A 238 -1.60 -51.90 -26.19
N GLY A 239 -0.48 -51.29 -25.75
CA GLY A 239 0.84 -51.46 -26.39
C GLY A 239 1.47 -50.21 -27.03
N GLY A 240 2.76 -49.98 -26.74
CA GLY A 240 3.64 -49.13 -27.56
C GLY A 240 4.77 -48.42 -26.80
N GLU A 241 5.93 -49.06 -26.72
CA GLU A 241 7.20 -48.57 -26.15
C GLU A 241 7.99 -47.62 -27.10
N GLN A 242 9.08 -47.07 -26.53
CA GLN A 242 10.33 -46.55 -27.14
C GLN A 242 10.36 -45.07 -27.60
N SER A 243 11.49 -44.37 -27.66
CA SER A 243 12.77 -44.29 -26.91
C SER A 243 13.60 -43.19 -27.61
N ALA A 244 14.34 -42.39 -26.83
CA ALA A 244 15.60 -41.69 -27.15
C ALA A 244 15.72 -40.70 -28.36
N THR A 245 16.35 -39.53 -28.15
CA THR A 245 17.81 -39.29 -28.40
C THR A 245 18.13 -37.79 -28.67
N ALA A 246 19.21 -37.32 -28.03
CA ALA A 246 20.23 -36.34 -28.48
C ALA A 246 19.98 -34.81 -28.52
N ALA A 247 20.80 -34.12 -27.72
CA ALA A 247 21.35 -32.78 -27.96
C ALA A 247 22.42 -32.81 -29.10
N PRO A 248 22.93 -31.66 -29.58
CA PRO A 248 24.11 -31.09 -28.91
C PRO A 248 24.20 -29.55 -28.88
N GLN A 249 25.22 -29.14 -28.13
CA GLN A 249 25.79 -27.85 -27.75
C GLN A 249 26.12 -26.89 -28.92
N ALA A 250 26.24 -25.58 -28.63
CA ALA A 250 27.54 -24.88 -28.57
C ALA A 250 27.43 -23.33 -28.55
N THR A 251 28.24 -22.73 -27.66
CA THR A 251 29.02 -21.46 -27.79
C THR A 251 28.26 -20.12 -27.93
N GLY A 252 28.68 -19.02 -27.29
CA GLY A 252 29.94 -18.75 -26.61
C GLY A 252 29.86 -17.49 -25.74
N ALA A 253 30.70 -17.48 -24.72
CA ALA A 253 31.03 -16.33 -23.91
C ALA A 253 32.08 -15.48 -24.63
N THR A 254 31.92 -14.16 -24.55
CA THR A 254 33.02 -13.20 -24.65
C THR A 254 32.95 -12.28 -23.45
N SER A 255 34.12 -12.09 -22.87
CA SER A 255 34.44 -11.37 -21.64
C SER A 255 35.30 -10.15 -21.99
N LEU A 256 35.40 -9.22 -21.03
CA LEU A 256 36.38 -8.15 -20.83
C LEU A 256 36.17 -6.80 -21.53
N CYS A 257 35.80 -5.81 -20.70
CA CYS A 257 36.56 -4.59 -20.34
C CYS A 257 35.71 -3.89 -19.25
N GLY A 258 36.17 -3.67 -18.01
CA GLY A 258 37.32 -2.87 -17.61
C GLY A 258 36.81 -1.47 -17.24
N GLY A 259 36.80 -1.12 -15.94
CA GLY A 259 36.33 0.20 -15.48
C GLY A 259 36.22 0.27 -13.96
N GLU A 260 37.37 0.43 -13.32
CA GLU A 260 37.53 0.73 -11.89
C GLU A 260 36.85 2.08 -11.57
N GLY A 261 36.10 2.13 -10.46
CA GLY A 261 35.37 3.30 -10.01
C GLY A 261 35.25 3.29 -8.50
N GLU A 262 36.36 3.64 -7.84
CA GLU A 262 36.49 3.91 -6.42
C GLU A 262 35.46 4.97 -5.97
N THR A 263 34.57 4.62 -5.04
CA THR A 263 33.68 5.59 -4.37
C THR A 263 34.00 5.62 -2.89
N ALA A 264 34.69 6.70 -2.51
CA ALA A 264 34.94 7.08 -1.13
C ALA A 264 33.63 7.40 -0.41
N PHE A 265 33.46 6.81 0.77
CA PHE A 265 32.40 7.18 1.72
C PHE A 265 32.78 8.50 2.39
N ILE A 266 32.00 9.56 2.18
CA ILE A 266 32.05 10.75 3.03
C ILE A 266 31.07 10.52 4.19
N ILE A 267 31.64 10.41 5.39
CA ILE A 267 30.94 10.52 6.68
C ILE A 267 30.83 12.01 6.98
N ILE A 268 29.62 12.51 7.25
CA ILE A 268 29.41 13.86 7.80
C ILE A 268 28.89 13.68 9.22
N ASP A 269 29.66 14.22 10.18
CA ASP A 269 29.33 14.41 11.60
C ASP A 269 28.13 15.34 11.82
#